data_AF-A0A397GZ14-F1
#
_entry.id   AF-A0A397GZ14-F1
#
_cell.length_a   1.000
_cell.length_b   1.000
_cell.length_c   1.000
_cell.angle_alpha   90.00
_cell.angle_beta   90.00
_cell.angle_gamma   90.00
#
_symmetry.space_group_name_H-M   'P 1'
#
loop_
_entity.id
_entity.type
_entity.pdbx_description
1 polymer ?
#
loop_
_entity_poly.entity_id
_entity_poly.type
_entity_poly.pdbx_seq_one_letter_code
_entity_poly.pdbx_strand_id
1 'polypeptide(L)'
;MEYYSFRNPDKSTSSKNSYAPKQPFRILASGTSESGKTEMFALQFLGSKYIKVYPYMIGNKDKDKAPKNENYGERYILCDDLVVVAQHQDEVLWKTVQYFFEFIARDKNCPWYENVRFKLIGPEKIPDISKFKNTGRKTVIVFDDLAGEPLSTQLKIIPFFRSGRHEGVSVIYIAQRYFETHPNIHMYDNYEPIAKKVYEVIKKHYVIIDSRKPSDDPLSIRYRWDKPLLKTVT
;
A
#
# COMPACT_ATOMS: atom_id res chain seq x y z
N MET A 1 40.62 -2.93 13.14
CA MET A 1 39.51 -1.97 13.31
C MET A 1 38.97 -1.67 11.92
N GLU A 2 37.88 -2.34 11.54
CA GLU A 2 37.24 -2.14 10.24
C GLU A 2 36.38 -0.87 10.31
N TYR A 3 36.76 0.13 9.53
CA TYR A 3 35.95 1.32 9.31
C TYR A 3 34.76 0.95 8.42
N TYR A 4 33.58 0.81 9.02
CA TYR A 4 32.33 0.77 8.28
C TYR A 4 32.07 2.16 7.68
N SER A 5 32.26 2.30 6.36
CA SER A 5 31.73 3.47 5.64
C SER A 5 30.21 3.37 5.64
N PHE A 6 29.53 4.29 6.33
CA PHE A 6 28.09 4.46 6.18
C PHE A 6 27.79 4.79 4.72
N ARG A 7 27.15 3.85 4.02
CA ARG A 7 26.50 4.15 2.74
C ARG A 7 25.46 5.23 3.01
N ASN A 8 25.62 6.35 2.32
CA ASN A 8 24.60 7.37 2.21
C ASN A 8 23.29 6.67 1.79
N PRO A 9 22.24 6.62 2.61
CA PRO A 9 21.01 5.95 2.23
C PRO A 9 20.52 6.67 0.99
N ASP A 10 20.38 5.90 -0.08
CA ASP A 10 20.00 6.36 -1.40
C ASP A 10 19.04 7.55 -1.35
N LYS A 11 19.24 8.50 -2.27
CA LYS A 11 18.20 9.41 -2.76
C LYS A 11 17.07 8.61 -3.45
N SER A 12 16.61 7.53 -2.84
CA SER A 12 15.48 6.74 -3.27
C SER A 12 14.24 7.54 -2.92
N THR A 13 13.78 8.34 -3.88
CA THR A 13 12.39 8.83 -4.00
C THR A 13 11.68 8.88 -2.64
N SER A 14 12.13 9.77 -1.75
CA SER A 14 11.39 9.99 -0.51
C SER A 14 10.06 10.54 -0.96
N SER A 15 8.98 9.81 -0.67
CA SER A 15 7.66 10.42 -0.68
C SER A 15 7.78 11.70 0.15
N LYS A 16 7.41 12.86 -0.41
CA LYS A 16 7.37 14.12 0.35
C LYS A 16 6.38 14.02 1.51
N ASN A 17 5.48 13.04 1.47
CA ASN A 17 4.62 12.67 2.57
C ASN A 17 5.40 11.87 3.62
N SER A 18 5.72 12.50 4.75
CA SER A 18 6.40 11.88 5.90
C SER A 18 5.62 10.71 6.51
N TYR A 19 4.31 10.60 6.23
CA TYR A 19 3.45 9.52 6.70
C TYR A 19 3.39 8.33 5.74
N ALA A 20 3.94 8.47 4.52
CA ALA A 20 4.01 7.38 3.57
C ALA A 20 5.12 6.39 3.95
N PRO A 21 4.84 5.08 3.92
CA PRO A 21 5.82 4.09 4.31
C PRO A 21 6.98 4.06 3.30
N LYS A 22 8.22 4.13 3.78
CA LYS A 22 9.40 3.88 2.93
C LYS A 22 9.35 2.44 2.42
N GLN A 23 9.65 2.18 1.15
CA GLN A 23 9.71 0.80 0.64
C GLN A 23 11.02 0.09 1.05
N PRO A 24 11.01 -1.25 1.28
CA PRO A 24 9.83 -2.11 1.31
C PRO A 24 9.11 -2.07 2.67
N PHE A 25 7.79 -2.17 2.68
CA PHE A 25 6.95 -2.08 3.88
C PHE A 25 5.94 -3.22 4.05
N ARG A 26 5.38 -3.36 5.25
CA ARG A 26 4.38 -4.37 5.60
C ARG A 26 3.29 -3.72 6.44
N ILE A 27 2.09 -3.64 5.89
CA ILE A 27 0.96 -2.97 6.54
C ILE A 27 -0.22 -3.93 6.64
N LEU A 28 -0.83 -3.97 7.82
CA LEU A 28 -2.17 -4.53 8.02
C LEU A 28 -3.13 -3.37 8.33
N ALA A 29 -4.24 -3.30 7.61
CA ALA A 29 -5.31 -2.36 7.89
C ALA A 29 -6.59 -3.12 8.18
N SER A 30 -7.14 -2.97 9.38
CA SER A 30 -8.32 -3.71 9.82
C SER A 30 -9.41 -2.77 10.34
N GLY A 31 -10.67 -3.08 10.07
CA GLY A 31 -11.81 -2.23 10.44
C GLY A 31 -13.10 -2.81 9.88
N THR A 32 -14.26 -2.46 10.44
CA THR A 32 -15.56 -2.98 9.96
C THR A 32 -15.82 -2.64 8.49
N SER A 33 -16.81 -3.29 7.87
CA SER A 33 -17.33 -2.89 6.56
C SER A 33 -17.66 -1.38 6.54
N GLU A 34 -17.55 -0.76 5.37
CA GLU A 34 -17.81 0.68 5.14
C GLU A 34 -16.90 1.65 5.92
N SER A 35 -15.88 1.16 6.64
CA SER A 35 -14.97 2.03 7.38
C SER A 35 -14.02 2.85 6.48
N GLY A 36 -14.08 2.72 5.15
CA GLY A 36 -13.26 3.48 4.20
C GLY A 36 -11.79 3.01 4.06
N LYS A 37 -11.44 1.80 4.49
CA LYS A 37 -10.04 1.28 4.42
C LYS A 37 -9.52 1.22 2.99
N THR A 38 -10.25 0.52 2.13
CA THR A 38 -9.90 0.29 0.73
C THR A 38 -9.80 1.62 0.00
N GLU A 39 -10.80 2.50 0.20
CA GLU A 39 -10.80 3.86 -0.33
C GLU A 39 -9.55 4.64 0.11
N MET A 40 -9.19 4.58 1.40
CA MET A 40 -8.01 5.29 1.90
C MET A 40 -6.73 4.84 1.19
N PHE A 41 -6.50 3.53 1.03
CA PHE A 41 -5.30 3.03 0.32
C PHE A 41 -5.34 3.35 -1.17
N ALA A 42 -6.49 3.18 -1.84
CA ALA A 42 -6.66 3.57 -3.24
C ALA A 42 -6.29 5.04 -3.45
N LEU A 43 -6.78 5.93 -2.57
CA LEU A 43 -6.43 7.36 -2.60
C LEU A 43 -4.92 7.61 -2.38
N GLN A 44 -4.20 6.78 -1.61
CA GLN A 44 -2.74 6.91 -1.49
C GLN A 44 -2.01 6.57 -2.80
N PHE A 45 -2.52 5.63 -3.59
CA PHE A 45 -2.00 5.29 -4.91
C PHE A 45 -2.42 6.29 -6.00
N LEU A 46 -3.42 7.12 -5.76
CA LEU A 46 -3.80 8.20 -6.66
C LEU A 46 -3.02 9.48 -6.35
N GLY A 47 -3.01 9.87 -5.08
CA GLY A 47 -2.38 11.08 -4.56
C GLY A 47 -2.92 12.36 -5.20
N SER A 48 -2.15 13.45 -5.07
CA SER A 48 -2.49 14.74 -5.72
C SER A 48 -2.39 14.66 -7.24
N LYS A 49 -1.64 13.67 -7.76
CA LYS A 49 -1.44 13.46 -9.19
C LYS A 49 -2.74 13.17 -9.93
N TYR A 50 -3.62 12.36 -9.35
CA TYR A 50 -4.92 12.07 -9.94
C TYR A 50 -5.70 13.35 -10.25
N ILE A 51 -5.86 14.24 -9.27
CA ILE A 51 -6.61 15.50 -9.45
C ILE A 51 -6.02 16.38 -10.57
N LYS A 52 -4.69 16.45 -10.64
CA LYS A 52 -3.98 17.27 -11.63
C LYS A 52 -4.03 16.70 -13.04
N VAL A 53 -4.05 15.38 -13.15
CA VAL A 53 -4.05 14.65 -14.43
C VAL A 53 -5.47 14.33 -14.92
N TYR A 54 -6.46 14.31 -14.01
CA TYR A 54 -7.85 13.96 -14.30
C TYR A 54 -8.47 14.73 -15.48
N PRO A 55 -8.29 16.05 -15.65
CA PRO A 55 -8.82 16.77 -16.81
C PRO A 55 -8.31 16.24 -18.16
N TYR A 56 -7.09 15.72 -18.21
CA TYR A 56 -6.52 15.08 -19.41
C TYR A 56 -7.02 13.64 -19.59
N MET A 57 -7.28 12.93 -18.49
CA MET A 57 -7.85 11.57 -18.53
C MET A 57 -9.24 11.55 -19.17
N ILE A 58 -10.08 12.54 -18.83
CA ILE A 58 -11.46 12.64 -19.33
C ILE A 58 -11.60 13.46 -20.61
N GLY A 59 -10.49 13.94 -21.19
CA GLY A 59 -10.50 14.69 -22.45
C GLY A 59 -10.92 16.16 -22.35
N ASN A 60 -11.09 16.70 -21.14
CA ASN A 60 -11.38 18.14 -20.93
C ASN A 60 -10.17 19.03 -21.28
N LYS A 61 -8.96 18.47 -21.26
CA LYS A 61 -7.74 19.14 -21.70
C LYS A 61 -7.00 18.27 -22.72
N ASP A 62 -6.45 18.94 -23.73
CA ASP A 62 -5.61 18.33 -24.75
C ASP A 62 -4.24 17.96 -24.16
N LYS A 63 -3.91 16.67 -24.19
CA LYS A 63 -2.65 16.14 -23.68
C LYS A 63 -1.43 16.64 -24.45
N ASP A 64 -1.59 16.98 -25.73
CA ASP A 64 -0.48 17.42 -26.59
C ASP A 64 -0.14 18.89 -26.33
N LYS A 65 -1.04 19.62 -25.64
CA LYS A 65 -0.85 21.00 -25.19
C LYS A 65 -0.46 21.10 -23.71
N ALA A 66 -0.23 19.97 -23.04
CA ALA A 66 0.15 19.94 -21.64
C ALA A 66 1.51 20.66 -21.41
N PRO A 67 1.58 21.69 -20.53
CA PRO A 67 2.84 22.37 -20.25
C PRO A 67 3.89 21.42 -19.66
N LYS A 68 5.08 21.34 -20.25
CA LYS A 68 6.12 20.38 -19.81
C LYS A 68 6.69 20.66 -18.42
N ASN A 69 6.71 21.92 -17.99
CA ASN A 69 7.32 22.35 -16.73
C ASN A 69 6.30 22.53 -15.59
N GLU A 70 5.04 22.15 -15.79
CA GLU A 70 4.01 22.25 -14.76
C GLU A 70 4.13 21.11 -13.73
N ASN A 71 3.72 21.39 -12.49
CA ASN A 71 3.61 20.36 -11.46
C ASN A 71 2.31 19.57 -11.62
N TYR A 72 2.42 18.33 -12.07
CA TYR A 72 1.31 17.39 -12.23
C TYR A 72 1.00 16.57 -10.99
N GLY A 73 1.51 16.95 -9.82
CA GLY A 73 1.28 16.25 -8.56
C GLY A 73 2.06 14.95 -8.43
N GLU A 74 1.85 14.25 -7.31
CA GLU A 74 2.56 13.03 -6.95
C GLU A 74 1.59 11.98 -6.36
N ARG A 75 1.90 10.69 -6.58
CA ARG A 75 1.31 9.60 -5.79
C ARG A 75 1.92 9.63 -4.39
N TYR A 76 1.15 9.26 -3.37
CA TYR A 76 1.66 9.26 -2.00
C TYR A 76 2.40 7.96 -1.65
N ILE A 77 1.88 6.82 -2.13
CA ILE A 77 2.63 5.56 -2.15
C ILE A 77 3.25 5.38 -3.55
N LEU A 78 4.57 5.56 -3.61
CA LEU A 78 5.34 5.32 -4.83
C LEU A 78 5.61 3.83 -4.98
N CYS A 79 5.38 3.30 -6.17
CA CYS A 79 5.73 1.94 -6.59
C CYS A 79 5.91 1.91 -8.12
N ASP A 80 6.68 0.94 -8.59
CA ASP A 80 6.84 0.64 -10.01
C ASP A 80 5.73 -0.32 -10.46
N ASP A 81 5.42 -1.34 -9.65
CA ASP A 81 4.36 -2.29 -9.93
C ASP A 81 3.36 -2.31 -8.77
N LEU A 82 2.07 -2.15 -9.08
CA LEU A 82 0.97 -2.34 -8.15
C LEU A 82 0.18 -3.60 -8.53
N VAL A 83 0.14 -4.58 -7.63
CA VAL A 83 -0.68 -5.79 -7.78
C VAL A 83 -1.76 -5.76 -6.72
N VAL A 84 -3.02 -5.81 -7.14
CA VAL A 84 -4.17 -5.90 -6.24
C VAL A 84 -4.76 -7.29 -6.38
N VAL A 85 -4.92 -7.98 -5.25
CA VAL A 85 -5.59 -9.27 -5.13
C VAL A 85 -6.91 -9.02 -4.41
N ALA A 86 -8.02 -9.17 -5.11
CA ALA A 86 -9.36 -8.91 -4.57
C ALA A 86 -10.34 -10.01 -5.03
N GLN A 87 -11.34 -10.31 -4.21
CA GLN A 87 -12.43 -11.22 -4.58
C GLN A 87 -13.30 -10.61 -5.69
N HIS A 88 -13.66 -9.33 -5.55
CA HIS A 88 -14.53 -8.60 -6.47
C HIS A 88 -13.71 -7.67 -7.37
N GLN A 89 -13.27 -8.18 -8.51
CA GLN A 89 -12.46 -7.41 -9.47
C GLN A 89 -13.26 -6.33 -10.21
N ASP A 90 -14.59 -6.35 -10.07
CA ASP A 90 -15.48 -5.40 -10.71
C ASP A 90 -15.67 -4.11 -9.90
N GLU A 91 -15.10 -4.03 -8.70
CA GLU A 91 -15.15 -2.86 -7.84
C GLU A 91 -14.66 -1.59 -8.55
N VAL A 92 -15.52 -0.56 -8.52
CA VAL A 92 -15.30 0.73 -9.18
C VAL A 92 -14.00 1.39 -8.74
N LEU A 93 -13.64 1.23 -7.47
CA LEU A 93 -12.48 1.87 -6.88
C LEU A 93 -11.16 1.33 -7.47
N TRP A 94 -10.98 0.01 -7.51
CA TRP A 94 -9.78 -0.59 -8.09
C TRP A 94 -9.70 -0.39 -9.59
N LYS A 95 -10.84 -0.38 -10.29
CA LYS A 95 -10.90 0.04 -11.70
C LYS A 95 -10.46 1.49 -11.90
N THR A 96 -10.83 2.39 -11.00
CA THR A 96 -10.40 3.80 -11.04
C THR A 96 -8.87 3.91 -10.89
N VAL A 97 -8.30 3.16 -9.93
CA VAL A 97 -6.84 3.08 -9.75
C VAL A 97 -6.17 2.49 -11.01
N GLN A 98 -6.74 1.43 -11.56
CA GLN A 98 -6.26 0.82 -12.81
C GLN A 98 -6.19 1.84 -13.94
N TYR A 99 -7.30 2.52 -14.24
CA TYR A 99 -7.36 3.51 -15.31
C TYR A 99 -6.35 4.64 -15.13
N PHE A 100 -6.16 5.09 -13.89
CA PHE A 100 -5.15 6.09 -13.58
C PHE A 100 -3.72 5.59 -13.86
N PHE A 101 -3.37 4.38 -13.40
CA PHE A 101 -2.05 3.78 -13.64
C PHE A 101 -1.78 3.58 -15.14
N GLU A 102 -2.76 3.05 -15.87
CA GLU A 102 -2.66 2.86 -17.32
C GLU A 102 -2.52 4.20 -18.05
N PHE A 103 -3.21 5.26 -17.59
CA PHE A 103 -3.08 6.59 -18.18
C PHE A 103 -1.69 7.17 -18.00
N ILE A 104 -1.14 7.16 -16.78
CA ILE A 104 0.18 7.75 -16.50
C ILE A 104 1.33 6.89 -17.07
N ALA A 105 1.10 5.62 -17.39
CA ALA A 105 2.11 4.75 -18.03
C ALA A 105 2.06 4.76 -19.56
N ARG A 106 1.09 5.44 -20.17
CA ARG A 106 0.77 5.27 -21.60
C ARG A 106 1.78 5.90 -22.55
N ASP A 107 2.14 7.16 -22.30
CA ASP A 107 2.87 7.99 -23.26
C ASP A 107 4.07 8.63 -22.57
N LYS A 108 5.28 8.20 -22.98
CA LYS A 108 6.56 8.65 -22.43
C LYS A 108 6.83 10.14 -22.67
N ASN A 109 6.13 10.76 -23.62
CA ASN A 109 6.30 12.16 -23.95
C ASN A 109 5.43 13.08 -23.09
N CYS A 110 4.44 12.53 -22.38
CA CYS A 110 3.61 13.32 -21.49
C CYS A 110 4.37 13.69 -20.20
N PRO A 111 4.19 14.91 -19.67
CA PRO A 111 4.93 15.38 -18.49
C PRO A 111 4.55 14.66 -17.18
N TRP A 112 3.40 13.99 -17.14
CA TRP A 112 2.98 13.16 -16.00
C TRP A 112 3.43 11.70 -16.13
N TYR A 113 4.13 11.32 -17.20
CA TYR A 113 4.51 9.93 -17.45
C TYR A 113 5.24 9.30 -16.27
N GLU A 114 4.89 8.06 -15.96
CA GLU A 114 5.63 7.23 -15.02
C GLU A 114 5.73 5.78 -15.51
N ASN A 115 6.89 5.15 -15.29
CA ASN A 115 7.13 3.75 -15.68
C ASN A 115 6.48 2.76 -14.70
N VAL A 116 5.16 2.83 -14.58
CA VAL A 116 4.36 2.04 -13.64
C VAL A 116 3.57 0.94 -14.34
N ARG A 117 3.18 -0.09 -13.59
CA ARG A 117 2.26 -1.14 -14.04
C ARG A 117 1.23 -1.44 -12.98
N PHE A 118 0.04 -1.84 -13.41
CA PHE A 118 -1.05 -2.26 -12.55
C PHE A 118 -1.52 -3.66 -12.95
N LYS A 119 -1.87 -4.49 -11.97
CA LYS A 119 -2.56 -5.77 -12.17
C LYS A 119 -3.61 -5.95 -11.10
N LEU A 120 -4.85 -6.25 -11.53
CA LEU A 120 -5.92 -6.73 -10.66
C LEU A 120 -6.13 -8.22 -10.94
N ILE A 121 -6.01 -9.03 -9.90
CA ILE A 121 -6.07 -10.49 -9.98
C ILE A 121 -6.93 -11.07 -8.87
N GLY A 122 -7.38 -12.32 -9.06
CA GLY A 122 -8.18 -13.04 -8.09
C GLY A 122 -7.30 -13.83 -7.11
N PRO A 123 -7.85 -14.27 -5.97
CA PRO A 123 -7.11 -15.00 -4.96
C PRO A 123 -6.47 -16.31 -5.49
N GLU A 124 -7.07 -16.92 -6.51
CA GLU A 124 -6.56 -18.12 -7.18
C GLU A 124 -5.26 -17.87 -7.95
N LYS A 125 -4.97 -16.61 -8.31
CA LYS A 125 -3.82 -16.18 -9.10
C LYS A 125 -2.70 -15.54 -8.28
N ILE A 126 -2.77 -15.60 -6.93
CA ILE A 126 -1.71 -15.08 -6.06
C ILE A 126 -0.35 -15.62 -6.53
N PRO A 127 0.59 -14.74 -6.94
CA PRO A 127 1.87 -15.17 -7.45
C PRO A 127 2.74 -15.76 -6.34
N ASP A 128 3.63 -16.68 -6.70
CA ASP A 128 4.73 -17.05 -5.82
C ASP A 128 5.66 -15.86 -5.61
N ILE A 129 6.13 -15.67 -4.37
CA ILE A 129 7.00 -14.54 -4.00
C ILE A 129 8.32 -14.52 -4.78
N SER A 130 8.85 -15.68 -5.20
CA SER A 130 10.10 -15.76 -5.97
C SER A 130 10.01 -15.04 -7.32
N LYS A 131 8.80 -14.81 -7.85
CA LYS A 131 8.59 -14.05 -9.10
C LYS A 131 9.00 -12.59 -9.01
N PHE A 132 9.15 -12.04 -7.80
CA PHE A 132 9.56 -10.66 -7.59
C PHE A 132 11.07 -10.49 -7.40
N LYS A 133 11.78 -11.61 -7.19
CA LYS A 133 13.22 -11.64 -7.00
C LYS A 133 13.97 -11.04 -8.18
N ASN A 134 14.93 -10.17 -7.89
CA ASN A 134 15.85 -9.59 -8.89
C ASN A 134 15.15 -8.87 -10.06
N THR A 135 13.89 -8.46 -9.92
CA THR A 135 13.18 -7.71 -10.97
C THR A 135 13.70 -6.28 -11.13
N GLY A 136 14.38 -5.76 -10.11
CA GLY A 136 14.80 -4.35 -10.04
C GLY A 136 13.62 -3.38 -9.88
N ARG A 137 12.39 -3.87 -9.75
CA ARG A 137 11.16 -3.07 -9.64
C ARG A 137 10.64 -3.09 -8.20
N LYS A 138 10.27 -1.91 -7.68
CA LYS A 138 9.64 -1.76 -6.37
C LYS A 138 8.16 -2.12 -6.48
N THR A 139 7.83 -3.34 -6.04
CA THR A 139 6.44 -3.84 -6.13
C THR A 139 5.69 -3.58 -4.84
N VAL A 140 4.44 -3.12 -4.96
CA VAL A 140 3.46 -3.17 -3.86
C VAL A 140 2.39 -4.18 -4.23
N ILE A 141 2.15 -5.14 -3.33
CA ILE A 141 1.01 -6.06 -3.42
C ILE A 141 -0.03 -5.72 -2.34
N VAL A 142 -1.28 -5.59 -2.75
CA VAL A 142 -2.43 -5.33 -1.88
C VAL A 142 -3.29 -6.59 -1.86
N PHE A 143 -3.53 -7.15 -0.69
CA PHE A 143 -4.51 -8.21 -0.46
C PHE A 143 -5.76 -7.54 0.14
N ASP A 144 -6.82 -7.42 -0.65
CA ASP A 144 -8.04 -6.75 -0.24
C ASP A 144 -9.10 -7.77 0.19
N ASP A 145 -9.36 -7.77 1.49
CA ASP A 145 -10.37 -8.55 2.20
C ASP A 145 -10.38 -10.06 1.94
N LEU A 146 -9.19 -10.67 2.00
CA LEU A 146 -9.03 -12.12 1.77
C LEU A 146 -9.15 -12.96 3.05
N ALA A 147 -9.65 -12.39 4.16
CA ALA A 147 -9.75 -13.11 5.43
C ALA A 147 -10.77 -14.27 5.38
N GLY A 148 -11.78 -14.16 4.52
CA GLY A 148 -12.77 -15.22 4.27
C GLY A 148 -12.31 -16.30 3.28
N GLU A 149 -11.12 -16.16 2.67
CA GLU A 149 -10.61 -17.17 1.74
C GLU A 149 -10.21 -18.48 2.45
N PRO A 150 -10.23 -19.62 1.74
CA PRO A 150 -9.72 -20.88 2.28
C PRO A 150 -8.30 -20.74 2.83
N LEU A 151 -7.98 -21.53 3.86
CA LEU A 151 -6.66 -21.51 4.50
C LEU A 151 -5.51 -21.69 3.49
N SER A 152 -5.70 -22.50 2.45
CA SER A 152 -4.71 -22.70 1.38
C SER A 152 -4.37 -21.41 0.62
N THR A 153 -5.33 -20.51 0.43
CA THR A 153 -5.11 -19.18 -0.15
C THR A 153 -4.41 -18.27 0.85
N GLN A 154 -4.87 -18.23 2.11
CA GLN A 154 -4.25 -17.40 3.16
C GLN A 154 -2.78 -17.77 3.40
N LEU A 155 -2.43 -19.06 3.35
CA LEU A 155 -1.06 -19.54 3.49
C LEU A 155 -0.12 -19.02 2.38
N LYS A 156 -0.64 -18.74 1.17
CA LYS A 156 0.14 -18.13 0.08
C LYS A 156 0.52 -16.66 0.35
N ILE A 157 -0.18 -16.00 1.27
CA ILE A 157 0.06 -14.59 1.63
C ILE A 157 1.23 -14.46 2.61
N ILE A 158 1.42 -15.46 3.48
CA ILE A 158 2.43 -15.44 4.55
C ILE A 158 3.85 -15.14 4.05
N PRO A 159 4.35 -15.73 2.95
CA PRO A 159 5.69 -15.41 2.43
C PRO A 159 5.89 -13.93 2.16
N PHE A 160 4.88 -13.19 1.71
CA PHE A 160 4.97 -11.75 1.46
C PHE A 160 5.23 -10.95 2.74
N PHE A 161 4.63 -11.35 3.86
CA PHE A 161 4.86 -10.72 5.16
C PHE A 161 6.21 -11.14 5.79
N ARG A 162 6.63 -12.39 5.61
CA ARG A 162 7.88 -12.89 6.20
C ARG A 162 9.12 -12.47 5.41
N SER A 163 9.06 -12.56 4.08
CA SER A 163 10.23 -12.45 3.20
C SER A 163 10.10 -11.39 2.10
N GLY A 164 8.95 -10.71 1.97
CA GLY A 164 8.70 -9.70 0.93
C GLY A 164 9.81 -8.65 0.81
N ARG A 165 10.33 -8.18 1.94
CA ARG A 165 11.44 -7.21 1.98
C ARG A 165 12.70 -7.68 1.25
N HIS A 166 13.06 -8.96 1.39
CA HIS A 166 14.24 -9.52 0.73
C HIS A 166 14.05 -9.63 -0.79
N GLU A 167 12.80 -9.70 -1.23
CA GLU A 167 12.42 -9.84 -2.64
C GLU A 167 11.94 -8.52 -3.28
N GLY A 168 12.13 -7.38 -2.59
CA GLY A 168 11.76 -6.06 -3.12
C GLY A 168 10.25 -5.77 -3.13
N VAL A 169 9.47 -6.52 -2.34
CA VAL A 169 8.01 -6.41 -2.28
C VAL A 169 7.58 -5.72 -0.98
N SER A 170 6.75 -4.68 -1.14
CA SER A 170 5.93 -4.12 -0.07
C SER A 170 4.56 -4.78 -0.08
N VAL A 171 4.00 -5.04 1.11
CA VAL A 171 2.70 -5.68 1.25
C VAL A 171 1.73 -4.82 2.07
N ILE A 172 0.48 -4.79 1.63
CA ILE A 172 -0.66 -4.23 2.33
C ILE A 172 -1.72 -5.33 2.41
N TYR A 173 -2.22 -5.62 3.60
CA TYR A 173 -3.37 -6.47 3.80
C TYR A 173 -4.50 -5.63 4.37
N ILE A 174 -5.64 -5.61 3.69
CA ILE A 174 -6.85 -4.90 4.13
C ILE A 174 -7.82 -5.98 4.59
N ALA A 175 -8.27 -5.90 5.84
CA ALA A 175 -9.14 -6.89 6.45
C ALA A 175 -10.40 -6.24 7.01
N GLN A 176 -11.56 -6.84 6.78
CA GLN A 176 -12.75 -6.47 7.55
C GLN A 176 -12.67 -6.99 9.00
N ARG A 177 -12.08 -8.16 9.18
CA ARG A 177 -12.06 -8.88 10.46
C ARG A 177 -10.64 -9.20 10.89
N TYR A 178 -10.16 -8.47 11.88
CA TYR A 178 -8.82 -8.62 12.45
C TYR A 178 -8.56 -10.07 12.89
N PHE A 179 -9.48 -10.66 13.67
CA PHE A 179 -9.31 -11.99 14.25
C PHE A 179 -9.40 -13.14 13.24
N GLU A 180 -9.92 -12.90 12.04
CA GLU A 180 -9.95 -13.90 10.97
C GLU A 180 -8.70 -13.83 10.07
N THR A 181 -7.89 -12.79 10.23
CA THR A 181 -6.61 -12.70 9.53
C THR A 181 -5.60 -13.66 10.20
N HIS A 182 -4.85 -14.40 9.39
CA HIS A 182 -3.91 -15.40 9.88
C HIS A 182 -2.85 -14.81 10.86
N PRO A 183 -2.53 -15.47 12.00
CA PRO A 183 -1.55 -15.01 13.00
C PRO A 183 -0.21 -14.50 12.46
N ASN A 184 0.38 -15.24 11.51
CA ASN A 184 1.63 -14.85 10.85
C ASN A 184 1.58 -13.56 10.01
N ILE A 185 0.39 -12.98 9.77
CA ILE A 185 0.21 -11.66 9.13
C ILE A 185 0.20 -10.55 10.19
N HIS A 186 -0.33 -10.83 11.39
CA HIS A 186 -0.34 -9.89 12.52
C HIS A 186 1.07 -9.55 13.03
N MET A 187 2.03 -10.48 12.84
CA MET A 187 3.46 -10.34 13.15
C MET A 187 3.84 -9.89 14.58
N TYR A 188 2.88 -9.86 15.52
CA TYR A 188 3.15 -9.54 16.92
C TYR A 188 2.45 -10.55 17.84
N ASP A 189 3.23 -11.42 18.46
CA ASP A 189 2.74 -12.48 19.34
C ASP A 189 2.28 -11.96 20.72
N ASN A 190 2.58 -10.71 21.08
CA ASN A 190 2.37 -10.14 22.44
C ASN A 190 1.49 -8.86 22.48
N TYR A 191 0.42 -8.82 21.69
CA TYR A 191 -0.46 -7.63 21.59
C TYR A 191 -1.76 -7.71 22.41
N GLU A 192 -1.93 -8.66 23.33
CA GLU A 192 -3.19 -8.89 24.07
C GLU A 192 -3.80 -7.63 24.73
N PRO A 193 -3.04 -6.77 25.45
CA PRO A 193 -3.57 -5.54 26.03
C PRO A 193 -3.96 -4.48 24.99
N ILE A 194 -3.29 -4.49 23.83
CA ILE A 194 -3.53 -3.57 22.72
C ILE A 194 -4.66 -4.08 21.82
N ALA A 195 -4.84 -5.39 21.70
CA ALA A 195 -5.89 -6.03 20.90
C ALA A 195 -7.27 -5.58 21.36
N LYS A 196 -7.48 -5.43 22.68
CA LYS A 196 -8.74 -4.89 23.23
C LYS A 196 -8.96 -3.42 22.80
N LYS A 197 -7.93 -2.56 22.87
CA LYS A 197 -8.01 -1.16 22.42
C LYS A 197 -8.22 -1.07 20.90
N VAL A 198 -7.50 -1.88 20.12
CA VAL A 198 -7.65 -1.99 18.67
C VAL A 198 -9.07 -2.44 18.32
N TYR A 199 -9.63 -3.41 19.04
CA TYR A 199 -10.99 -3.87 18.83
C TYR A 199 -12.04 -2.80 19.12
N GLU A 200 -11.89 -2.04 20.22
CA GLU A 200 -12.78 -0.91 20.52
C GLU A 200 -12.75 0.17 19.43
N VAL A 201 -11.59 0.37 18.80
CA VAL A 201 -11.41 1.33 17.69
C VAL A 201 -11.98 0.76 16.39
N ILE A 202 -11.71 -0.50 16.06
CA ILE A 202 -12.22 -1.20 14.88
C ILE A 202 -13.75 -1.20 14.83
N LYS A 203 -14.43 -1.25 15.98
CA LYS A 203 -15.90 -1.17 16.05
C LYS A 203 -16.46 0.17 15.58
N LYS A 204 -15.66 1.23 15.62
CA LYS A 204 -16.09 2.59 15.29
C LYS A 204 -15.46 3.07 13.98
N HIS A 205 -14.22 2.67 13.70
CA HIS A 205 -13.31 3.18 12.67
C HIS A 205 -12.47 2.01 12.08
N TYR A 206 -11.31 2.29 11.49
CA TYR A 206 -10.30 1.28 11.16
C TYR A 206 -8.96 1.61 11.83
N VAL A 207 -8.07 0.62 11.85
CA VAL A 207 -6.71 0.72 12.38
C VAL A 207 -5.72 0.34 11.29
N ILE A 208 -4.61 1.07 11.21
CA ILE A 208 -3.45 0.74 10.39
C ILE A 208 -2.32 0.33 11.31
N ILE A 209 -1.71 -0.81 11.03
CA ILE A 209 -0.57 -1.38 11.75
C ILE A 209 0.60 -1.47 10.77
N ASP A 210 1.70 -0.75 11.03
CA ASP A 210 2.96 -0.85 10.28
C ASP A 210 3.95 -1.71 11.08
N SER A 211 4.15 -2.97 10.66
CA SER A 211 4.95 -3.96 11.39
C SER A 211 6.46 -3.78 11.29
N ARG A 212 6.91 -2.64 10.78
CA ARG A 212 8.34 -2.26 10.81
C ARG A 212 8.64 -1.23 11.88
N LYS A 213 7.61 -0.60 12.44
CA LYS A 213 7.77 0.39 13.48
C LYS A 213 7.75 -0.28 14.85
N PRO A 214 8.66 0.10 15.75
CA PRO A 214 8.58 -0.29 17.16
C PRO A 214 7.20 0.02 17.75
N SER A 215 6.74 -0.77 18.73
CA SER A 215 5.40 -0.61 19.32
C SER A 215 5.18 0.71 20.05
N ASP A 216 6.26 1.39 20.44
CA ASP A 216 6.30 2.72 21.04
C ASP A 216 6.32 3.87 20.02
N ASP A 217 6.52 3.57 18.73
CA ASP A 217 6.42 4.57 17.65
C ASP A 217 4.94 4.96 17.43
N PRO A 218 4.57 6.24 17.46
CA PRO A 218 3.18 6.68 17.29
C PRO A 218 2.60 6.32 15.92
N LEU A 219 3.44 6.08 14.91
CA LEU A 219 3.01 5.65 13.58
C LEU A 219 2.94 4.12 13.43
N SER A 220 3.28 3.34 14.47
CA SER A 220 3.17 1.87 14.46
C SER A 220 1.71 1.41 14.42
N ILE A 221 0.83 2.07 15.19
CA ILE A 221 -0.60 1.82 15.23
C ILE A 221 -1.35 3.14 15.10
N ARG A 222 -2.21 3.25 14.09
CA ARG A 222 -2.91 4.50 13.76
C ARG A 222 -4.41 4.25 13.58
N TYR A 223 -5.26 5.21 13.96
CA TYR A 223 -6.71 5.13 13.72
C TYR A 223 -7.14 5.75 12.37
N ARG A 224 -6.20 6.42 11.69
CA ARG A 224 -6.25 6.95 10.30
C ARG A 224 -4.83 7.02 9.75
N TRP A 225 -4.65 7.35 8.47
CA TRP A 225 -3.32 7.46 7.84
C TRP A 225 -2.34 8.37 8.59
N ASP A 226 -2.84 9.46 9.18
CA ASP A 226 -2.08 10.56 9.75
C ASP A 226 -2.12 10.63 11.28
N LYS A 227 -2.85 9.73 11.94
CA LYS A 227 -3.30 9.96 13.32
C LYS A 227 -3.02 8.76 14.26
N PRO A 228 -2.11 8.92 15.24
CA PRO A 228 -1.63 7.82 16.09
C PRO A 228 -2.74 7.32 17.02
N LEU A 229 -2.77 6.01 17.27
CA LEU A 229 -3.73 5.41 18.22
C LEU A 229 -3.25 5.52 19.67
N LEU A 230 -1.94 5.36 19.88
CA LEU A 230 -1.32 5.50 21.19
C LEU A 230 -0.77 6.92 21.33
N LYS A 231 -1.13 7.62 22.42
CA LYS A 231 -0.41 8.84 22.81
C LYS A 231 1.00 8.44 23.23
N THR A 232 2.00 9.14 22.74
CA THR A 232 3.36 9.06 23.30
C THR A 232 3.26 9.42 24.79
N VAL A 233 3.70 8.52 25.66
CA VAL A 233 3.94 8.85 27.07
C VAL A 233 5.18 9.73 27.05
N THR A 234 5.00 11.04 27.26
CA THR A 234 6.07 12.00 27.53
C THR A 234 6.56 11.84 28.96
#